data_AF-A0A809QIN1-F1
#
_entry.id   AF-A0A809QIN1-F1
#
_cell.length_a   1.000
_cell.length_b   1.000
_cell.length_c   1.000
_cell.angle_alpha   90.00
_cell.angle_beta   90.00
_cell.angle_gamma   90.00
#
_symmetry.space_group_name_H-M   'P 1'
#
loop_
_entity.id
_entity.type
_entity.pdbx_description
1 polymer ?
#
loop_
_entity_poly.entity_id
_entity_poly.type
_entity_poly.pdbx_seq_one_letter_code
_entity_poly.pdbx_strand_id
1 'polypeptide(L)'
;MKIAGILFIIFGIAIAVGLTIYLGKLHEADAFDQALAIAYKPWIICVAVLAIIGGALTWLLAGKGTTGKDWAIICLAASGYLVGQIGFLGHNPWGKYIAGSEYIPAIKAELISPTTPFYAVGRYEQALPFYLERTTTLVEFPDEMQFGLEHQPELWIPKREDFVKQWQMHQDKGEAAVAILRNDIYDDLKKTDFPMRIIAKDPRRVIVANLVNKNK
;
A
#
# COMPACT_ATOMS: atom_id res chain seq x y z
N MET A 1 -13.59 5.51 37.79
CA MET A 1 -14.29 4.85 36.67
C MET A 1 -15.28 5.75 35.92
N LYS A 2 -16.19 6.51 36.57
CA LYS A 2 -17.10 7.43 35.84
C LYS A 2 -16.39 8.45 34.95
N ILE A 3 -15.39 9.16 35.47
CA ILE A 3 -14.59 10.12 34.69
C ILE A 3 -13.88 9.42 33.52
N ALA A 4 -13.28 8.25 33.75
CA ALA A 4 -12.63 7.47 32.70
C ALA A 4 -13.60 7.07 31.58
N GLY A 5 -14.83 6.67 31.91
CA GLY A 5 -15.88 6.40 30.92
C GLY A 5 -16.22 7.63 30.09
N ILE A 6 -16.37 8.81 30.72
CA ILE A 6 -16.64 10.08 30.02
C ILE A 6 -15.48 10.45 29.09
N LEU A 7 -14.23 10.35 29.56
CA LEU A 7 -13.05 10.64 28.74
C LEU A 7 -12.97 9.71 27.51
N PHE A 8 -13.33 8.44 27.68
CA PHE A 8 -13.32 7.49 26.57
C PHE A 8 -14.45 7.75 25.54
N ILE A 9 -15.61 8.25 25.99
CA ILE A 9 -16.66 8.76 25.09
C ILE A 9 -16.14 9.99 24.32
N ILE A 10 -15.54 10.96 25.01
CA ILE A 10 -14.99 12.17 24.38
C ILE A 10 -13.93 11.79 23.34
N PHE A 11 -13.07 10.82 23.65
CA PHE A 11 -12.09 10.29 22.71
C PHE A 11 -12.75 9.72 21.44
N GLY A 12 -13.78 8.88 21.58
CA GLY A 12 -14.51 8.36 20.43
C GLY A 12 -15.22 9.44 19.59
N ILE A 13 -15.81 10.45 20.24
CA ILE A 13 -16.42 11.60 19.55
C ILE A 13 -15.34 12.41 18.80
N ALA A 14 -14.20 12.68 19.43
CA ALA A 14 -13.09 13.39 18.80
C ALA A 14 -12.59 12.68 17.54
N ILE A 15 -12.50 11.34 17.58
CA ILE A 15 -12.17 10.53 16.39
C ILE A 15 -13.22 10.69 15.30
N ALA A 16 -14.51 10.61 15.63
CA ALA A 16 -15.58 10.76 14.65
C ALA A 16 -15.61 12.15 14.00
N VAL A 17 -15.38 13.21 14.78
CA VAL A 17 -15.25 14.59 14.29
C VAL A 17 -14.02 14.72 13.40
N GLY A 18 -12.86 14.21 13.83
CA GLY A 18 -11.63 14.21 13.05
C GLY A 18 -11.78 13.49 11.71
N LEU A 19 -12.41 12.30 11.71
CA LEU A 19 -12.74 11.57 10.49
C LEU A 19 -13.64 12.39 9.56
N THR A 20 -14.65 13.07 10.09
CA THR A 20 -15.56 13.90 9.29
C THR A 20 -14.83 15.07 8.64
N ILE A 21 -13.96 15.75 9.37
CA ILE A 21 -13.13 16.84 8.84
C ILE A 21 -12.18 16.32 7.76
N TYR A 22 -11.53 15.18 8.01
CA TYR A 22 -10.61 14.55 7.06
C TYR A 22 -11.32 14.13 5.78
N LEU A 23 -12.47 13.44 5.88
CA LEU A 23 -13.27 13.04 4.72
C LEU A 23 -13.81 14.24 3.94
N GLY A 24 -14.11 15.36 4.61
CA GLY A 24 -14.52 16.60 3.97
C GLY A 24 -13.45 17.21 3.05
N LYS A 25 -12.17 16.92 3.32
CA LYS A 25 -11.01 17.37 2.51
C LYS A 25 -10.50 16.30 1.56
N LEU A 26 -11.13 15.13 1.52
CA LEU A 26 -10.58 13.98 0.80
C LEU A 26 -10.46 14.22 -0.71
N HIS A 27 -11.33 15.05 -1.28
CA HIS A 27 -11.29 15.40 -2.70
C HIS A 27 -10.04 16.20 -3.10
N GLU A 28 -9.34 16.81 -2.14
CA GLU A 28 -8.09 17.56 -2.36
C GLU A 28 -6.87 16.64 -2.38
N ALA A 29 -6.98 15.44 -1.81
CA ALA A 29 -5.90 14.47 -1.76
C ALA A 29 -5.65 13.86 -3.15
N ASP A 30 -4.45 13.34 -3.37
CA ASP A 30 -4.16 12.61 -4.61
C ASP A 30 -4.92 11.27 -4.68
N ALA A 31 -4.96 10.66 -5.86
CA ALA A 31 -5.70 9.42 -6.08
C ALA A 31 -5.19 8.24 -5.22
N PHE A 32 -3.91 8.26 -4.83
CA PHE A 32 -3.32 7.22 -3.98
C PHE A 32 -3.84 7.36 -2.54
N ASP A 33 -3.80 8.57 -1.98
CA ASP A 33 -4.28 8.86 -0.63
C ASP A 33 -5.81 8.70 -0.53
N GLN A 34 -6.54 9.02 -1.59
CA GLN A 34 -7.98 8.81 -1.66
C GLN A 34 -8.36 7.33 -1.53
N ALA A 35 -7.72 6.46 -2.30
CA ALA A 35 -7.97 5.02 -2.26
C ALA A 35 -7.72 4.46 -0.85
N LEU A 36 -6.63 4.91 -0.22
CA LEU A 36 -6.28 4.51 1.12
C LEU A 36 -7.29 4.98 2.18
N ALA A 37 -7.68 6.25 2.13
CA ALA A 37 -8.65 6.82 3.06
C ALA A 37 -9.98 6.06 3.03
N ILE A 38 -10.46 5.70 1.83
CA ILE A 38 -11.68 4.92 1.64
C ILE A 38 -11.55 3.54 2.29
N ALA A 39 -10.40 2.88 2.11
CA ALA A 39 -10.13 1.58 2.71
C ALA A 39 -10.02 1.63 4.25
N TYR A 40 -9.50 2.74 4.79
CA TYR A 40 -9.27 2.92 6.24
C TYR A 40 -10.53 3.38 7.00
N LYS A 41 -11.42 4.12 6.33
CA LYS A 41 -12.67 4.68 6.88
C LYS A 41 -13.49 3.71 7.76
N PRO A 42 -13.85 2.48 7.33
CA PRO A 42 -14.68 1.60 8.15
C PRO A 42 -14.01 1.23 9.48
N TRP A 43 -12.68 1.11 9.51
CA TRP A 43 -11.93 0.78 10.73
C TRP A 43 -12.00 1.91 11.76
N ILE A 44 -11.86 3.16 11.32
CA ILE A 44 -11.95 4.34 12.20
C ILE A 44 -13.38 4.53 12.73
N ILE A 45 -14.40 4.26 11.92
CA ILE A 45 -15.80 4.27 12.38
C ILE A 45 -16.00 3.22 13.49
N CYS A 46 -15.53 1.98 13.28
CA CYS A 46 -15.61 0.93 14.29
C CYS A 46 -14.90 1.33 15.59
N VAL A 47 -13.69 1.90 15.50
CA VAL A 47 -12.94 2.41 16.65
C VAL A 47 -13.72 3.49 17.41
N ALA A 48 -14.27 4.48 16.72
CA ALA A 48 -15.04 5.56 17.34
C ALA A 48 -16.29 5.02 18.06
N VAL A 49 -17.05 4.14 17.40
CA VAL A 49 -18.26 3.53 17.95
C VAL A 49 -17.94 2.67 19.18
N LEU A 50 -16.90 1.84 19.11
CA LEU A 50 -16.48 1.01 20.24
C LEU A 50 -15.99 1.83 21.43
N ALA A 51 -15.28 2.94 21.17
CA ALA A 51 -14.86 3.85 22.24
C ALA A 51 -16.07 4.48 22.95
N ILE A 52 -17.08 4.95 22.19
CA ILE A 52 -18.29 5.56 22.74
C ILE A 52 -19.11 4.52 23.54
N ILE A 53 -19.38 3.35 22.97
CA ILE A 53 -20.15 2.29 23.65
C ILE A 53 -19.41 1.80 24.90
N GLY A 54 -18.11 1.52 24.78
CA GLY A 54 -17.28 1.08 25.89
C GLY A 54 -17.21 2.09 27.03
N GLY A 55 -17.10 3.38 26.69
CA GLY A 55 -17.11 4.48 27.66
C GLY A 55 -18.46 4.64 28.34
N ALA A 56 -19.57 4.54 27.58
CA ALA A 56 -20.92 4.60 28.11
C ALA A 56 -21.21 3.44 29.09
N LEU A 57 -20.88 2.21 28.71
CA LEU A 57 -21.02 1.05 29.59
C LEU A 57 -20.17 1.18 30.85
N THR A 58 -18.92 1.62 30.72
CA THR A 58 -18.02 1.90 31.85
C THR A 58 -18.63 2.92 32.80
N TRP A 59 -19.18 4.01 32.28
CA TRP A 59 -19.81 5.06 33.07
C TRP A 59 -21.06 4.57 33.81
N LEU A 60 -21.93 3.81 33.13
CA LEU A 60 -23.15 3.22 33.70
C LEU A 60 -22.83 2.21 34.83
N LEU A 61 -21.87 1.31 34.59
CA LEU A 61 -21.49 0.27 35.55
C LEU A 61 -20.80 0.86 36.79
N ALA A 62 -20.00 1.91 36.61
CA ALA A 62 -19.31 2.59 37.70
C ALA A 62 -20.25 3.22 38.75
N GLY A 63 -21.55 3.34 38.47
CA GLY A 63 -22.57 3.80 39.41
C GLY A 63 -23.19 2.71 40.29
N LYS A 64 -22.99 1.42 40.01
CA LYS A 64 -23.75 0.31 40.62
C LYS A 64 -23.09 -0.35 41.84
N GLY A 65 -22.40 0.42 42.69
CA GLY A 65 -21.72 -0.10 43.89
C GLY A 65 -20.40 -0.83 43.59
N THR A 66 -19.90 -1.64 44.52
CA THR A 66 -18.55 -2.27 44.45
C THR A 66 -18.40 -3.24 43.27
N THR A 67 -19.34 -4.19 43.12
CA THR A 67 -19.34 -5.13 41.98
C THR A 67 -19.46 -4.42 40.62
N GLY A 68 -20.18 -3.30 40.56
CA GLY A 68 -20.28 -2.49 39.35
C GLY A 68 -18.95 -1.81 38.96
N LYS A 69 -18.10 -1.48 39.94
CA LYS A 69 -16.77 -0.90 39.66
C LYS A 69 -15.84 -1.91 39.02
N ASP A 70 -15.85 -3.17 39.45
CA ASP A 70 -15.01 -4.22 38.86
C ASP A 70 -15.39 -4.46 37.40
N TRP A 71 -16.69 -4.58 37.11
CA TRP A 71 -17.18 -4.68 35.74
C TRP A 71 -16.87 -3.44 34.90
N ALA A 72 -16.93 -2.23 35.48
CA ALA A 72 -16.53 -1.02 34.78
C ALA A 72 -15.04 -1.03 34.38
N ILE A 73 -14.16 -1.56 35.23
CA ILE A 73 -12.73 -1.72 34.92
C ILE A 73 -12.54 -2.71 33.77
N ILE A 74 -13.20 -3.87 33.85
CA ILE A 74 -13.12 -4.90 32.81
C ILE A 74 -13.65 -4.36 31.47
N CYS A 75 -14.81 -3.70 31.47
CA CYS A 75 -15.38 -3.10 30.26
C CYS A 75 -14.45 -2.05 29.65
N LEU A 76 -13.85 -1.17 30.45
CA LEU A 76 -12.93 -0.16 29.95
C LEU A 76 -11.67 -0.79 29.35
N ALA A 77 -11.08 -1.77 30.05
CA ALA A 77 -9.88 -2.46 29.60
C ALA A 77 -10.13 -3.25 28.31
N ALA A 78 -11.22 -4.01 28.25
CA ALA A 78 -11.60 -4.78 27.06
C ALA A 78 -11.88 -3.86 25.87
N SER A 79 -12.62 -2.75 26.08
CA SER A 79 -12.93 -1.80 25.02
C SER A 79 -11.67 -1.07 24.54
N GLY A 80 -10.78 -0.66 25.45
CA GLY A 80 -9.50 -0.05 25.10
C GLY A 80 -8.59 -0.99 24.31
N TYR A 81 -8.52 -2.26 24.71
CA TYR A 81 -7.80 -3.29 23.98
C TYR A 81 -8.37 -3.46 22.56
N LEU A 82 -9.69 -3.64 22.42
CA LEU A 82 -10.33 -3.81 21.11
C LEU A 82 -10.16 -2.59 20.21
N VAL A 83 -10.30 -1.38 20.75
CA VAL A 83 -10.05 -0.13 20.03
C VAL A 83 -8.61 -0.09 19.50
N GLY A 84 -7.62 -0.41 20.33
CA GLY A 84 -6.23 -0.50 19.89
C GLY A 84 -6.02 -1.54 18.79
N GLN A 85 -6.49 -2.77 19.00
CA GLN A 85 -6.33 -3.85 18.03
C GLN A 85 -7.00 -3.55 16.68
N ILE A 86 -8.24 -3.04 16.69
CA ILE A 86 -8.97 -2.70 15.46
C ILE A 86 -8.32 -1.51 14.75
N GLY A 87 -7.84 -0.51 15.50
CA GLY A 87 -7.07 0.60 14.92
C GLY A 87 -5.81 0.12 14.20
N PHE A 88 -5.06 -0.80 14.81
CA PHE A 88 -3.88 -1.41 14.18
C PHE A 88 -4.24 -2.30 12.98
N LEU A 89 -5.25 -3.16 13.11
CA LEU A 89 -5.70 -4.02 12.01
C LEU A 89 -6.17 -3.21 10.79
N GLY A 90 -6.72 -2.01 11.03
CA GLY A 90 -7.07 -1.09 9.98
C GLY A 90 -5.90 -0.70 9.08
N HIS A 91 -4.64 -0.80 9.53
CA HIS A 91 -3.47 -0.50 8.68
C HIS A 91 -3.11 -1.62 7.70
N ASN A 92 -3.72 -2.81 7.80
CA ASN A 92 -3.40 -3.92 6.90
C ASN A 92 -3.64 -3.60 5.40
N PRO A 93 -4.78 -2.98 4.99
CA PRO A 93 -4.96 -2.50 3.63
C PRO A 93 -3.85 -1.54 3.17
N TRP A 94 -3.38 -0.65 4.06
CA TRP A 94 -2.28 0.26 3.75
C TRP A 94 -1.01 -0.50 3.39
N GLY A 95 -0.61 -1.45 4.24
CA GLY A 95 0.59 -2.26 4.01
C GLY A 95 0.53 -3.02 2.68
N LYS A 96 -0.62 -3.66 2.39
CA LYS A 96 -0.83 -4.36 1.11
C LYS A 96 -0.75 -3.43 -0.10
N TYR A 97 -1.36 -2.25 0.01
CA TYR A 97 -1.44 -1.28 -1.07
C TYR A 97 -0.07 -0.65 -1.37
N ILE A 98 0.69 -0.28 -0.33
CA ILE A 98 2.09 0.16 -0.47
C ILE A 98 2.94 -0.95 -1.08
N ALA A 99 2.85 -2.16 -0.54
CA ALA A 99 3.65 -3.30 -0.99
C ALA A 99 3.32 -3.75 -2.43
N GLY A 100 2.13 -3.44 -2.94
CA GLY A 100 1.67 -3.91 -4.25
C GLY A 100 1.37 -5.41 -4.27
N SER A 101 1.11 -6.02 -3.11
CA SER A 101 1.01 -7.49 -2.97
C SER A 101 -0.12 -8.09 -3.81
N GLU A 102 -1.16 -7.33 -4.11
CA GLU A 102 -2.27 -7.78 -4.96
C GLU A 102 -1.84 -8.05 -6.41
N TYR A 103 -0.72 -7.48 -6.86
CA TYR A 103 -0.20 -7.64 -8.22
C TYR A 103 0.76 -8.82 -8.36
N ILE A 104 1.12 -9.49 -7.26
CA ILE A 104 2.02 -10.64 -7.26
C ILE A 104 1.55 -11.72 -8.26
N PRO A 105 0.28 -12.16 -8.28
CA PRO A 105 -0.15 -13.20 -9.21
C PRO A 105 -0.01 -12.78 -10.68
N ALA A 106 -0.37 -11.53 -11.00
CA ALA A 106 -0.26 -10.98 -12.35
C ALA A 106 1.20 -10.90 -12.80
N ILE A 107 2.11 -10.45 -11.93
CA ILE A 107 3.54 -10.39 -12.21
C ILE A 107 4.13 -11.80 -12.35
N LYS A 108 3.83 -12.72 -11.42
CA LYS A 108 4.33 -14.11 -11.47
C LYS A 108 3.92 -14.83 -12.75
N ALA A 109 2.73 -14.55 -13.28
CA ALA A 109 2.28 -15.11 -14.55
C ALA A 109 3.11 -14.64 -15.77
N GLU A 110 3.90 -13.57 -15.63
CA GLU A 110 4.80 -13.04 -16.67
C GLU A 110 6.27 -13.42 -16.45
N LEU A 111 6.66 -13.70 -15.21
CA LEU A 111 8.00 -14.14 -14.84
C LEU A 111 8.20 -15.64 -15.14
N ILE A 112 8.11 -15.99 -16.43
CA ILE A 112 8.11 -17.37 -16.93
C ILE A 112 9.43 -18.14 -16.72
N SER A 113 10.55 -17.43 -16.50
CA SER A 113 11.87 -18.00 -16.24
C SER A 113 12.52 -17.30 -15.02
N PRO A 114 13.39 -17.99 -14.25
CA PRO A 114 14.24 -17.36 -13.23
C PRO A 114 15.09 -16.19 -13.75
N THR A 115 15.34 -16.15 -15.06
CA THR A 115 16.13 -15.10 -15.73
C THR A 115 15.30 -14.09 -16.51
N THR A 116 13.95 -14.19 -16.49
CA THR A 116 13.07 -13.18 -17.09
C THR A 116 13.48 -11.79 -16.60
N PRO A 117 13.86 -10.86 -17.51
CA PRO A 117 14.21 -9.51 -17.15
C PRO A 117 13.05 -8.81 -16.42
N PHE A 118 13.39 -8.17 -15.30
CA PHE A 118 12.43 -7.48 -14.47
C PHE A 118 12.98 -6.10 -14.09
N TYR A 119 12.29 -5.04 -14.51
CA TYR A 119 12.78 -3.67 -14.38
C TYR A 119 11.94 -2.84 -13.42
N ALA A 120 12.59 -1.96 -12.66
CA ALA A 120 11.95 -0.90 -11.90
C ALA A 120 12.37 0.45 -12.48
N VAL A 121 11.45 1.13 -13.18
CA VAL A 121 11.76 2.27 -14.05
C VAL A 121 11.27 3.57 -13.44
N GLY A 122 12.21 4.46 -13.12
CA GLY A 122 11.96 5.77 -12.52
C GLY A 122 11.44 5.73 -11.08
N ARG A 123 11.53 4.57 -10.43
CA ARG A 123 11.19 4.36 -9.03
C ARG A 123 11.84 3.10 -8.47
N TYR A 124 12.16 3.13 -7.19
CA TYR A 124 12.61 1.96 -6.46
C TYR A 124 11.42 1.23 -5.80
N GLU A 125 11.41 -0.10 -5.88
CA GLU A 125 10.38 -0.96 -5.31
C GLU A 125 10.99 -1.84 -4.21
N GLN A 126 10.68 -1.53 -2.95
CA GLN A 126 11.26 -2.25 -1.82
C GLN A 126 10.61 -3.61 -1.58
N ALA A 127 9.26 -3.66 -1.61
CA ALA A 127 8.52 -4.84 -1.16
C ALA A 127 8.32 -5.89 -2.26
N LEU A 128 8.01 -5.47 -3.49
CA LEU A 128 7.69 -6.41 -4.58
C LEU A 128 8.84 -7.38 -4.88
N PRO A 129 10.11 -6.95 -4.99
CA PRO A 129 11.23 -7.88 -5.17
C PRO A 129 11.29 -8.99 -4.12
N PHE A 130 11.05 -8.65 -2.85
CA PHE A 130 11.01 -9.63 -1.75
C PHE A 130 9.89 -10.66 -1.94
N TYR A 131 8.65 -10.20 -2.14
CA TYR A 131 7.49 -11.11 -2.29
C TYR A 131 7.51 -11.94 -3.58
N LEU A 132 8.17 -11.44 -4.61
CA LEU A 132 8.36 -12.15 -5.87
C LEU A 132 9.55 -13.10 -5.84
N GLU A 133 10.42 -12.98 -4.84
CA GLU A 133 11.72 -13.67 -4.76
C GLU A 133 12.58 -13.39 -6.01
N ARG A 134 12.54 -12.14 -6.47
CA ARG A 134 13.19 -11.71 -7.71
C ARG A 134 13.79 -10.33 -7.57
N THR A 135 15.01 -10.16 -8.08
CA THR A 135 15.61 -8.84 -8.18
C THR A 135 15.01 -8.06 -9.35
N THR A 136 15.06 -6.74 -9.23
CA THR A 136 14.77 -5.82 -10.34
C THR A 136 16.04 -5.11 -10.76
N THR A 137 16.24 -4.93 -12.06
CA THR A 137 17.22 -3.97 -12.58
C THR A 137 16.62 -2.57 -12.47
N LEU A 138 17.32 -1.67 -11.77
CA LEU A 138 16.87 -0.29 -11.63
C LEU A 138 17.14 0.48 -12.93
N VAL A 139 16.21 1.36 -13.28
CA VAL A 139 16.33 2.23 -14.46
C VAL A 139 16.07 3.68 -14.05
N GLU A 140 17.00 4.57 -14.42
CA GLU A 140 17.07 5.96 -13.97
C GLU A 140 17.26 6.09 -12.46
N PHE A 141 16.18 6.27 -11.71
CA PHE A 141 16.13 6.75 -10.32
C PHE A 141 16.70 5.72 -9.33
N PRO A 142 17.96 5.85 -8.88
CA PRO A 142 18.59 4.85 -8.03
C PRO A 142 18.23 5.03 -6.55
N ASP A 143 17.82 6.25 -6.16
CA ASP A 143 17.41 6.60 -4.79
C ASP A 143 18.43 6.12 -3.73
N GLU A 144 17.95 5.46 -2.67
CA GLU A 144 18.77 4.85 -1.62
C GLU A 144 19.80 3.81 -2.11
N MET A 145 19.64 3.27 -3.34
CA MET A 145 20.56 2.30 -3.92
C MET A 145 21.75 2.94 -4.64
N GLN A 146 21.78 4.28 -4.80
CA GLN A 146 22.80 4.97 -5.60
C GLN A 146 24.23 4.59 -5.20
N PHE A 147 24.56 4.65 -3.91
CA PHE A 147 25.91 4.32 -3.43
C PHE A 147 26.34 2.89 -3.81
N GLY A 148 25.43 1.92 -3.70
CA GLY A 148 25.71 0.53 -4.09
C GLY A 148 25.90 0.39 -5.59
N LEU A 149 25.07 1.07 -6.39
CA LEU A 149 25.11 1.03 -7.85
C LEU A 149 26.33 1.77 -8.42
N GLU A 150 26.89 2.74 -7.72
CA GLU A 150 28.18 3.35 -8.10
C GLU A 150 29.35 2.35 -7.99
N HIS A 151 29.25 1.36 -7.10
CA HIS A 151 30.23 0.29 -6.96
C HIS A 151 29.95 -0.92 -7.86
N GLN A 152 28.69 -1.14 -8.26
CA GLN A 152 28.24 -2.21 -9.15
C GLN A 152 27.38 -1.64 -10.30
N PRO A 153 27.98 -0.85 -11.22
CA PRO A 153 27.25 -0.15 -12.26
C PRO A 153 26.56 -1.07 -13.27
N GLU A 154 27.00 -2.32 -13.40
CA GLU A 154 26.40 -3.34 -14.24
C GLU A 154 24.98 -3.75 -13.82
N LEU A 155 24.56 -3.43 -12.58
CA LEU A 155 23.23 -3.73 -12.05
C LEU A 155 22.22 -2.59 -12.27
N TRP A 156 22.63 -1.51 -12.93
CA TRP A 156 21.83 -0.30 -13.13
C TRP A 156 21.79 0.12 -14.60
N ILE A 157 20.65 0.63 -15.03
CA ILE A 157 20.48 1.30 -16.33
C ILE A 157 20.22 2.78 -16.08
N PRO A 158 21.24 3.66 -16.12
CA PRO A 158 21.07 5.06 -15.72
C PRO A 158 20.14 5.87 -16.64
N LYS A 159 19.98 5.46 -17.91
CA LYS A 159 19.22 6.18 -18.92
C LYS A 159 18.03 5.36 -19.43
N ARG A 160 16.85 5.97 -19.47
CA ARG A 160 15.64 5.34 -20.02
C ARG A 160 15.79 4.89 -21.47
N GLU A 161 16.51 5.65 -22.28
CA GLU A 161 16.77 5.31 -23.69
C GLU A 161 17.44 3.94 -23.84
N ASP A 162 18.37 3.61 -22.92
CA ASP A 162 19.07 2.34 -22.94
C ASP A 162 18.16 1.19 -22.47
N PHE A 163 17.27 1.46 -21.52
CA PHE A 163 16.18 0.53 -21.17
C PHE A 163 15.25 0.27 -22.37
N VAL A 164 14.84 1.32 -23.11
CA VAL A 164 13.96 1.17 -24.28
C VAL A 164 14.63 0.28 -25.34
N LYS A 165 15.93 0.47 -25.61
CA LYS A 165 16.69 -0.39 -26.52
C LYS A 165 16.73 -1.84 -26.03
N GLN A 166 17.01 -2.07 -24.75
CA GLN A 166 17.03 -3.43 -24.18
C GLN A 166 15.65 -4.11 -24.25
N TRP A 167 14.59 -3.37 -23.93
CA TRP A 167 13.23 -3.85 -24.03
C TRP A 167 12.87 -4.28 -25.46
N GLN A 168 13.20 -3.46 -26.45
CA GLN A 168 12.98 -3.79 -27.86
C GLN A 168 13.77 -5.04 -28.27
N MET A 169 15.02 -5.17 -27.82
CA MET A 169 15.83 -6.37 -28.09
C MET A 169 15.18 -7.64 -27.52
N HIS A 170 14.61 -7.60 -26.30
CA HIS A 170 13.87 -8.72 -25.73
C HIS A 170 12.60 -9.02 -26.53
N GLN A 171 11.85 -7.98 -26.91
CA GLN A 171 10.66 -8.12 -27.75
C GLN A 171 10.98 -8.79 -29.10
N ASP A 172 12.02 -8.34 -29.80
CA ASP A 172 12.42 -8.85 -31.12
C ASP A 172 12.88 -10.31 -31.05
N LYS A 173 13.52 -10.70 -29.94
CA LYS A 173 13.92 -12.08 -29.67
C LYS A 173 12.77 -12.99 -29.21
N GLY A 174 11.61 -12.42 -28.88
CA GLY A 174 10.52 -13.17 -28.27
C GLY A 174 10.82 -13.61 -26.84
N GLU A 175 11.65 -12.87 -26.10
CA GLU A 175 11.97 -13.12 -24.70
C GLU A 175 11.01 -12.32 -23.82
N ALA A 176 10.28 -12.97 -22.90
CA ALA A 176 9.38 -12.27 -22.00
C ALA A 176 10.16 -11.29 -21.10
N ALA A 177 9.59 -10.11 -20.86
CA ALA A 177 10.14 -9.09 -19.96
C ALA A 177 9.02 -8.36 -19.22
N VAL A 178 9.30 -7.94 -17.99
CA VAL A 178 8.36 -7.23 -17.10
C VAL A 178 8.98 -5.92 -16.64
N ALA A 179 8.18 -4.85 -16.53
CA ALA A 179 8.62 -3.60 -15.95
C ALA A 179 7.54 -3.01 -15.02
N ILE A 180 8.00 -2.42 -13.92
CA ILE A 180 7.22 -1.53 -13.06
C ILE A 180 7.62 -0.10 -13.39
N LEU A 181 6.67 0.67 -13.89
CA LEU A 181 6.87 2.04 -14.35
C LEU A 181 6.23 3.02 -13.36
N ARG A 182 6.88 4.18 -13.18
CA ARG A 182 6.20 5.37 -12.66
C ARG A 182 5.16 5.85 -13.68
N ASN A 183 4.06 6.44 -13.21
CA ASN A 183 2.91 6.78 -14.06
C ASN A 183 3.24 7.74 -15.21
N ASP A 184 4.02 8.78 -14.96
CA ASP A 184 4.51 9.73 -15.97
C ASP A 184 5.34 9.04 -17.06
N ILE A 185 6.19 8.08 -16.68
CA ILE A 185 7.01 7.31 -17.63
C ILE A 185 6.14 6.44 -18.52
N TYR A 186 5.14 5.78 -17.95
CA TYR A 186 4.17 5.02 -18.74
C TYR A 186 3.44 5.93 -19.74
N ASP A 187 2.99 7.10 -19.30
CA ASP A 187 2.28 8.06 -20.17
C ASP A 187 3.17 8.57 -21.31
N ASP A 188 4.48 8.73 -21.09
CA ASP A 188 5.44 9.08 -22.14
C ASP A 188 5.71 7.93 -23.10
N LEU A 189 5.95 6.72 -22.59
CA LEU A 189 6.18 5.53 -23.43
C LEU A 189 4.94 5.16 -24.25
N LYS A 190 3.74 5.43 -23.75
CA LYS A 190 2.49 5.20 -24.49
C LYS A 190 2.36 6.08 -25.74
N LYS A 191 3.04 7.22 -25.79
CA LYS A 191 3.05 8.13 -26.95
C LYS A 191 3.96 7.63 -28.08
N THR A 192 4.74 6.58 -27.84
CA THR A 192 5.65 5.97 -28.80
C THR A 192 5.17 4.57 -29.18
N ASP A 193 5.86 3.90 -30.12
CA ASP A 193 5.56 2.51 -30.50
C ASP A 193 6.19 1.49 -29.52
N PHE A 194 6.22 1.82 -28.23
CA PHE A 194 6.86 0.98 -27.21
C PHE A 194 6.02 -0.29 -26.98
N PRO A 195 6.55 -1.50 -27.26
CA PRO A 195 5.75 -2.73 -27.29
C PRO A 195 5.47 -3.23 -25.86
N MET A 196 4.37 -2.78 -25.28
CA MET A 196 3.97 -3.15 -23.92
C MET A 196 2.47 -3.39 -23.77
N ARG A 197 2.09 -4.26 -22.83
CA ARG A 197 0.71 -4.37 -22.33
C ARG A 197 0.69 -4.17 -20.82
N ILE A 198 -0.35 -3.52 -20.32
CA ILE A 198 -0.59 -3.40 -18.90
C ILE A 198 -1.03 -4.75 -18.34
N ILE A 199 -0.41 -5.18 -17.25
CA ILE A 199 -0.82 -6.36 -16.48
C ILE A 199 -1.44 -5.99 -15.13
N ALA A 200 -1.07 -4.82 -14.60
CA ALA A 200 -1.66 -4.24 -13.40
C ALA A 200 -1.37 -2.73 -13.36
N LYS A 201 -2.21 -1.96 -12.66
CA LYS A 201 -2.03 -0.52 -12.47
C LYS A 201 -2.64 -0.05 -11.16
N ASP A 202 -1.98 0.91 -10.54
CA ASP A 202 -2.51 1.70 -9.43
C ASP A 202 -2.11 3.19 -9.59
N PRO A 203 -2.64 4.10 -8.77
CA PRO A 203 -2.27 5.52 -8.73
C PRO A 203 -0.78 5.85 -8.59
N ARG A 204 0.09 4.93 -8.19
CA ARG A 204 1.56 5.11 -8.05
C ARG A 204 2.38 4.39 -9.11
N ARG A 205 1.88 3.28 -9.68
CA ARG A 205 2.66 2.43 -10.57
C ARG A 205 1.84 1.84 -11.71
N VAL A 206 2.47 1.67 -12.86
CA VAL A 206 1.95 0.86 -13.97
C VAL A 206 2.87 -0.32 -14.16
N ILE A 207 2.31 -1.53 -14.14
CA ILE A 207 3.07 -2.76 -14.34
C ILE A 207 2.76 -3.27 -15.73
N VAL A 208 3.80 -3.49 -16.51
CA VAL A 208 3.69 -3.90 -17.91
C VAL A 208 4.51 -5.15 -18.20
N ALA A 209 4.07 -5.89 -19.20
CA ALA A 209 4.84 -6.96 -19.84
C ALA A 209 4.97 -6.65 -21.33
N ASN A 210 6.01 -7.18 -21.96
CA ASN A 210 6.15 -7.07 -23.42
C ASN A 210 5.14 -7.97 -24.16
N LEU A 211 5.07 -7.83 -25.48
CA LEU A 211 4.04 -8.44 -26.33
C LEU A 211 4.40 -9.87 -26.79
N VAL A 212 5.19 -10.60 -25.99
CA VAL A 212 5.61 -11.96 -26.31
C VAL A 212 4.48 -12.95 -26.03
N ASN A 213 4.26 -13.89 -26.97
CA ASN A 213 3.30 -14.98 -26.81
C ASN A 213 3.83 -16.05 -25.85
N LYS A 214 3.08 -16.34 -24.79
CA LYS A 214 3.43 -17.33 -23.75
C LYS A 214 3.33 -18.80 -24.19
N ASN A 215 2.90 -19.06 -25.42
CA ASN A 215 2.58 -20.40 -25.94
C ASN A 215 3.67 -20.96 -26.89
N LYS A 216 4.92 -20.53 -26.74
CA LYS A 216 6.07 -21.14 -27.43
C LYS A 216 7.01 -21.77 -26.42
#